data_AF-A0A3M1JIU4-F1
#
_entry.id   AF-A0A3M1JIU4-F1
#
_cell.length_a   1.000
_cell.length_b   1.000
_cell.length_c   1.000
_cell.angle_alpha   90.00
_cell.angle_beta   90.00
_cell.angle_gamma   90.00
#
_symmetry.space_group_name_H-M   'P 1'
#
loop_
_entity.id
_entity.type
_entity.pdbx_description
1 polymer ?
#
loop_
_entity_poly.entity_id
_entity_poly.type
_entity_poly.pdbx_seq_one_letter_code
_entity_poly.pdbx_strand_id
1 'polypeptide(L)'
;GLAPKQKELIEEEFRKGTIKIICCTPTLAAGVDLPAFRTVIRDLKRYSGNWGMSYIPVLEYYQMAGRAGRPGMEDYGEAIIVAGSEAEMEELVDRYVYGHPEPITSKLAVEPVLRTYVLSLVASRLVNSREKLLDFFKRTFWAHQYKDMTRLEVILDKVIDLLEDFEFIRVEGEKQNPGGNEFISADTLTNEGAGETRITATLLGRKVAELYIDPLTAHDMMLGIRKAVSKGAGSFGILHLIFSTLEMRPHLRVKTREIEEVEEKLAEFEHEILTGVPSMFDIEYEPFLRTVKTALCFNDWMNEKDEEWLLEKYDIRPGELRAKLERAEWLFHSATELAKLMSFRRIVPEIQKVRLRVKHGVKEELLPLLKLKNVGRVRARKLFSRGIKTISDVRRTDIETLSRILGPGIASGIKKQLGQEVRVVPKGRRKGQLSLEKTMNS
;
A
#
# COMPACT_ATOMS: atom_id res chain seq x y z
N GLY A 1 7.39 2.59 11.67
CA GLY A 1 7.05 1.79 12.86
C GLY A 1 5.85 2.36 13.61
N LEU A 2 5.94 3.60 14.09
CA LEU A 2 4.87 4.27 14.82
C LEU A 2 3.67 4.62 13.95
N ALA A 3 2.47 4.66 14.56
CA ALA A 3 1.26 5.19 13.94
C ALA A 3 1.33 6.73 13.81
N PRO A 4 0.63 7.35 12.84
CA PRO A 4 0.66 8.80 12.63
C PRO A 4 0.42 9.62 13.90
N LYS A 5 -0.65 9.33 14.64
CA LYS A 5 -0.98 10.02 15.90
C LYS A 5 0.10 9.92 16.98
N GLN A 6 0.81 8.79 17.04
CA GLN A 6 1.91 8.62 18.00
C GLN A 6 3.10 9.50 17.60
N LYS A 7 3.38 9.59 16.29
CA LYS A 7 4.40 10.50 15.77
C LYS A 7 4.05 11.95 16.05
N GLU A 8 2.84 12.38 15.68
CA GLU A 8 2.33 13.74 15.92
C GLU A 8 2.49 14.17 17.39
N LEU A 9 2.10 13.29 18.33
CA LEU A 9 2.25 13.57 19.76
C LEU A 9 3.71 13.72 20.20
N ILE A 10 4.60 12.84 19.72
CA ILE A 10 6.04 12.91 20.04
C ILE A 10 6.64 14.21 19.48
N GLU A 11 6.30 14.56 18.25
CA GLU A 11 6.78 15.77 17.57
C GLU A 11 6.28 17.05 18.28
N GLU A 12 5.01 17.07 18.70
CA GLU A 12 4.43 18.17 19.45
C GLU A 12 5.10 18.36 20.82
N GLU A 13 5.25 17.28 21.58
CA GLU A 13 5.85 17.34 22.92
C GLU A 13 7.36 17.61 22.89
N PHE A 14 8.05 17.26 21.81
CA PHE A 14 9.44 17.68 21.59
C PHE A 14 9.54 19.18 21.29
N ARG A 15 8.64 19.72 20.45
CA ARG A 15 8.61 21.16 20.15
C ARG A 15 8.29 22.01 21.39
N LYS A 16 7.44 21.51 22.29
CA LYS A 16 7.16 22.14 23.61
C LYS A 16 8.33 22.04 24.58
N GLY A 17 9.32 21.19 24.29
CA GLY A 17 10.43 20.90 25.19
C GLY A 17 10.06 19.99 26.36
N THR A 18 8.90 19.33 26.35
CA THR A 18 8.55 18.28 27.31
C THR A 18 9.45 17.07 27.08
N ILE A 19 9.55 16.62 25.82
CA ILE A 19 10.51 15.60 25.38
C ILE A 19 11.82 16.33 25.09
N LYS A 20 12.91 15.89 25.71
CA LYS A 20 14.25 16.51 25.55
C LYS A 20 15.08 15.86 24.46
N ILE A 21 14.86 14.58 24.19
CA ILE A 21 15.67 13.76 23.28
C ILE A 21 14.75 12.87 22.46
N ILE A 22 14.96 12.81 21.15
CA ILE A 22 14.36 11.83 20.25
C ILE A 22 15.47 10.97 19.65
N CYS A 23 15.33 9.66 19.74
CA CYS A 23 16.11 8.70 18.96
C CYS A 23 15.26 8.21 17.79
N CYS A 24 15.70 8.43 16.55
CA CYS A 24 14.90 8.10 15.36
C CYS A 24 15.70 7.46 14.24
N THR A 25 15.00 6.72 13.38
CA THR A 25 15.55 6.23 12.10
C THR A 25 15.54 7.35 11.05
N PRO A 26 16.30 7.23 9.94
CA PRO A 26 16.43 8.28 8.93
C PRO A 26 15.10 8.79 8.36
N THR A 27 14.06 7.95 8.33
CA THR A 27 12.73 8.34 7.84
C THR A 27 12.09 9.52 8.58
N LEU A 28 12.40 9.71 9.88
CA LEU A 28 11.92 10.89 10.61
C LEU A 28 12.76 12.13 10.27
N ALA A 29 14.06 11.93 10.00
CA ALA A 29 14.98 12.98 9.63
C ALA A 29 14.74 13.56 8.22
N ALA A 30 13.90 12.97 7.38
CA ALA A 30 13.51 13.55 6.10
C ALA A 30 12.13 14.23 6.11
N GLY A 31 11.25 13.89 7.08
CA GLY A 31 9.81 14.11 6.94
C GLY A 31 9.18 15.19 7.83
N VAL A 32 9.92 15.80 8.75
CA VAL A 32 9.35 16.70 9.76
C VAL A 32 10.22 17.93 9.95
N ASP A 33 9.65 19.11 10.10
CA ASP A 33 10.39 20.30 10.54
C ASP A 33 10.52 20.29 12.09
N LEU A 34 11.63 19.73 12.55
CA LEU A 34 11.98 19.59 13.96
C LEU A 34 13.47 19.90 14.13
N PRO A 35 13.82 21.19 14.27
CA PRO A 35 15.18 21.57 14.62
C PRO A 35 15.48 21.20 16.08
N ALA A 36 16.71 20.78 16.34
CA ALA A 36 17.21 20.48 17.67
C ALA A 36 18.56 21.19 17.85
N PHE A 37 18.91 21.63 19.06
CA PHE A 37 20.22 22.24 19.29
C PHE A 37 21.37 21.32 18.83
N ARG A 38 21.25 20.03 19.12
CA ARG A 38 22.25 19.00 18.81
C ARG A 38 21.64 17.82 18.07
N THR A 39 22.31 17.36 17.03
CA THR A 39 22.02 16.09 16.35
C THR A 39 23.18 15.12 16.57
N VAL A 40 22.87 13.85 16.80
CA VAL A 40 23.85 12.79 17.01
C VAL A 40 23.59 11.68 16.00
N ILE A 41 24.52 11.50 15.06
CA ILE A 41 24.45 10.46 14.03
C ILE A 41 25.26 9.27 14.51
N ARG A 42 24.56 8.31 15.14
CA ARG A 42 25.19 7.14 15.77
C ARG A 42 25.69 6.11 14.76
N ASP A 43 24.90 5.84 13.72
CA ASP A 43 25.14 4.79 12.74
C ASP A 43 25.22 5.40 11.33
N LEU A 44 26.41 5.39 10.74
CA LEU A 44 26.66 5.86 9.37
C LEU A 44 26.72 4.74 8.35
N LYS A 45 26.57 3.49 8.78
CA LYS A 45 26.50 2.30 7.91
C LYS A 45 25.12 1.68 8.01
N ARG A 46 24.53 1.31 6.86
CA ARG A 46 23.28 0.56 6.77
C ARG A 46 23.41 -0.61 5.82
N TYR A 47 22.58 -1.64 6.04
CA TYR A 47 22.55 -2.80 5.16
C TYR A 47 21.88 -2.44 3.82
N SER A 48 22.61 -2.61 2.73
CA SER A 48 22.23 -2.27 1.36
C SER A 48 21.95 -3.51 0.50
N GLY A 49 21.31 -4.53 1.09
CA GLY A 49 20.97 -5.78 0.40
C GLY A 49 22.23 -6.47 -0.11
N ASN A 50 22.38 -6.52 -1.45
CA ASN A 50 23.47 -7.20 -2.14
C ASN A 50 24.86 -6.66 -1.80
N TRP A 51 24.97 -5.43 -1.29
CA TRP A 51 26.26 -4.77 -1.00
C TRP A 51 26.67 -4.87 0.47
N GLY A 52 25.92 -5.61 1.29
CA GLY A 52 26.21 -5.74 2.73
C GLY A 52 26.04 -4.41 3.48
N MET A 53 26.84 -4.20 4.52
CA MET A 53 26.88 -2.92 5.23
C MET A 53 27.61 -1.87 4.39
N SER A 54 26.93 -0.79 4.06
CA SER A 54 27.48 0.31 3.27
C SER A 54 27.25 1.64 3.98
N TYR A 55 28.16 2.58 3.76
CA TYR A 55 27.97 3.96 4.23
C TYR A 55 26.70 4.57 3.67
N ILE A 56 25.99 5.35 4.50
CA ILE A 56 24.87 6.15 4.02
C ILE A 56 25.39 7.27 3.09
N PRO A 57 24.56 7.74 2.14
CA PRO A 57 24.95 8.86 1.28
C PRO A 57 25.32 10.10 2.09
N VAL A 58 26.30 10.87 1.60
CA VAL A 58 26.73 12.14 2.21
C VAL A 58 25.56 13.13 2.27
N LEU A 59 24.70 13.14 1.24
CA LEU A 59 23.49 13.96 1.24
C LEU A 59 22.52 13.61 2.39
N GLU A 60 22.41 12.34 2.76
CA GLU A 60 21.57 11.89 3.87
C GLU A 60 22.17 12.32 5.22
N TYR A 61 23.49 12.26 5.36
CA TYR A 61 24.19 12.84 6.50
C TYR A 61 23.93 14.35 6.62
N TYR A 62 24.06 15.12 5.54
CA TYR A 62 23.79 16.56 5.57
C TYR A 62 22.34 16.89 5.92
N GLN A 63 21.36 16.10 5.47
CA GLN A 63 19.97 16.27 5.89
C GLN A 63 19.77 16.03 7.39
N MET A 64 20.51 15.09 7.99
CA MET A 64 20.48 14.85 9.43
C MET A 64 21.23 15.94 10.21
N ALA A 65 22.44 16.29 9.77
CA ALA A 65 23.29 17.31 10.39
C ALA A 65 22.64 18.69 10.34
N GLY A 66 22.00 19.06 9.21
CA GLY A 66 21.32 20.33 9.01
C GLY A 66 20.07 20.57 9.89
N ARG A 67 19.67 19.57 10.70
CA ARG A 67 18.66 19.74 11.75
C ARG A 67 19.23 20.28 13.07
N ALA A 68 20.56 20.34 13.18
CA ALA A 68 21.24 20.95 14.31
C ALA A 68 21.11 22.47 14.26
N GLY A 69 20.81 23.07 15.41
CA GLY A 69 20.54 24.50 15.57
C GLY A 69 19.05 24.82 15.44
N ARG A 70 18.51 25.59 16.38
CA ARG A 70 17.12 26.07 16.34
C ARG A 70 17.10 27.55 15.94
N PRO A 71 16.59 27.89 14.75
CA PRO A 71 16.52 29.27 14.30
C PRO A 71 15.84 30.17 15.32
N GLY A 72 16.51 31.25 15.71
CA GLY A 72 15.98 32.24 16.66
C GLY A 72 16.07 31.85 18.14
N MET A 73 16.65 30.70 18.49
CA MET A 73 16.89 30.31 19.89
C MET A 73 18.38 30.24 20.24
N GLU A 74 19.24 29.81 19.32
CA GLU A 74 20.69 29.71 19.52
C GLU A 74 21.47 30.34 18.36
N ASP A 75 22.70 30.81 18.67
CA ASP A 75 23.63 31.35 17.68
C ASP A 75 24.36 30.26 16.87
N TYR A 76 24.31 29.01 17.35
CA TYR A 76 24.94 27.86 16.70
C TYR A 76 24.20 26.55 17.02
N GLY A 77 24.50 25.50 16.26
CA GLY A 77 24.04 24.13 16.51
C GLY A 77 25.19 23.13 16.37
N GLU A 78 25.02 21.93 16.91
CA GLU A 78 26.07 20.89 16.90
C GLU A 78 25.59 19.61 16.20
N ALA A 79 26.34 19.15 15.20
CA ALA A 79 26.14 17.86 14.56
C ALA A 79 27.31 16.93 14.93
N ILE A 80 27.03 15.84 15.64
CA ILE A 80 28.04 14.93 16.18
C ILE A 80 27.96 13.58 15.46
N ILE A 81 29.10 13.11 14.98
CA ILE A 81 29.28 11.76 14.45
C ILE A 81 29.90 10.89 15.55
N VAL A 82 29.42 9.65 15.71
CA VAL A 82 30.00 8.69 16.66
C VAL A 82 30.86 7.67 15.92
N ALA A 83 32.18 7.69 16.16
CA ALA A 83 33.13 6.73 15.64
C ALA A 83 33.54 5.70 16.71
N GLY A 84 33.83 4.46 16.29
CA GLY A 84 34.29 3.38 17.18
C GLY A 84 35.81 3.32 17.38
N SER A 85 36.58 3.97 16.52
CA SER A 85 38.04 4.05 16.59
C SER A 85 38.55 5.35 15.97
N GLU A 86 39.82 5.69 16.23
CA GLU A 86 40.47 6.87 15.65
C GLU A 86 40.56 6.76 14.11
N ALA A 87 40.89 5.58 13.59
CA ALA A 87 40.89 5.34 12.14
C ALA A 87 39.50 5.49 11.50
N GLU A 88 38.44 5.05 12.18
CA GLU A 88 37.07 5.30 11.70
C GLU A 88 36.72 6.78 11.79
N MET A 89 37.14 7.48 12.85
CA MET A 89 36.91 8.92 12.99
C MET A 89 37.52 9.70 11.82
N GLU A 90 38.77 9.41 11.45
CA GLU A 90 39.44 10.03 10.29
C GLU A 90 38.66 9.76 8.98
N GLU A 91 38.25 8.51 8.73
CA GLU A 91 37.47 8.19 7.53
C GLU A 91 36.13 8.94 7.48
N LEU A 92 35.44 9.05 8.62
CA LEU A 92 34.13 9.72 8.68
C LEU A 92 34.27 11.23 8.53
N VAL A 93 35.33 11.84 9.07
CA VAL A 93 35.62 13.27 8.89
C VAL A 93 35.87 13.57 7.42
N ASP A 94 36.74 12.80 6.77
CA ASP A 94 37.04 12.98 5.35
C ASP A 94 35.81 12.75 4.46
N ARG A 95 35.02 11.71 4.75
CA ARG A 95 33.84 11.35 3.96
C ARG A 95 32.68 12.33 4.12
N TYR A 96 32.40 12.79 5.33
CA TYR A 96 31.15 13.50 5.65
C TYR A 96 31.36 14.97 5.99
N VAL A 97 32.39 15.32 6.76
CA VAL A 97 32.62 16.70 7.18
C VAL A 97 33.28 17.49 6.05
N TYR A 98 34.33 16.93 5.46
CA TYR A 98 35.04 17.56 4.33
C TYR A 98 34.59 17.04 2.96
N GLY A 99 33.87 15.93 2.92
CA GLY A 99 33.36 15.36 1.67
C GLY A 99 32.22 16.17 1.06
N HIS A 100 31.89 15.86 -0.19
CA HIS A 100 30.79 16.51 -0.92
C HIS A 100 29.65 15.53 -1.19
N PRO A 101 28.39 16.01 -1.27
CA PRO A 101 27.25 15.19 -1.64
C PRO A 101 27.46 14.49 -2.99
N GLU A 102 26.99 13.26 -3.09
CA GLU A 102 27.02 12.51 -4.34
C GLU A 102 26.19 13.25 -5.42
N PRO A 103 26.62 13.21 -6.69
CA PRO A 103 25.81 13.76 -7.77
C PRO A 103 24.46 13.04 -7.86
N ILE A 104 23.41 13.82 -8.08
CA ILE A 104 22.07 13.28 -8.30
C ILE A 104 22.07 12.47 -9.59
N THR A 105 21.66 11.20 -9.54
CA THR A 105 21.56 10.32 -10.72
C THR A 105 20.11 9.94 -11.00
N SER A 106 19.71 10.00 -12.27
CA SER A 106 18.39 9.58 -12.71
C SER A 106 18.16 8.10 -12.43
N LYS A 107 16.97 7.76 -11.92
CA LYS A 107 16.52 6.38 -11.66
C LYS A 107 15.51 5.89 -12.70
N LEU A 108 15.40 6.58 -13.83
CA LEU A 108 14.37 6.34 -14.84
C LEU A 108 14.53 4.99 -15.57
N ALA A 109 15.76 4.60 -15.91
CA ALA A 109 16.05 3.45 -16.76
C ALA A 109 16.00 2.09 -16.03
N VAL A 110 14.87 1.82 -15.37
CA VAL A 110 14.53 0.51 -14.80
C VAL A 110 13.13 0.12 -15.24
N GLU A 111 12.96 -1.16 -15.58
CA GLU A 111 11.75 -1.67 -16.22
C GLU A 111 10.44 -1.37 -15.45
N PRO A 112 10.34 -1.54 -14.12
CA PRO A 112 9.07 -1.26 -13.41
C PRO A 112 8.63 0.20 -13.53
N VAL A 113 9.61 1.12 -13.51
CA VAL A 113 9.37 2.55 -13.63
C VAL A 113 8.92 2.88 -15.06
N LEU A 114 9.64 2.36 -16.06
CA LEU A 114 9.32 2.61 -17.46
C LEU A 114 7.98 2.00 -17.87
N ARG A 115 7.64 0.80 -17.41
CA ARG A 115 6.36 0.15 -17.72
C ARG A 115 5.15 1.02 -17.36
N THR A 116 5.19 1.64 -16.18
CA THR A 116 4.12 2.56 -15.73
C THR A 116 4.08 3.84 -16.58
N TYR A 117 5.23 4.45 -16.86
CA TYR A 117 5.27 5.69 -17.64
C TYR A 117 4.93 5.49 -19.12
N VAL A 118 5.45 4.44 -19.75
CA VAL A 118 5.15 4.12 -21.16
C VAL A 118 3.65 3.89 -21.32
N LEU A 119 3.03 3.07 -20.47
CA LEU A 119 1.58 2.87 -20.53
C LEU A 119 0.81 4.18 -20.32
N SER A 120 1.22 5.00 -19.36
CA SER A 120 0.56 6.29 -19.07
C SER A 120 0.66 7.27 -20.24
N LEU A 121 1.81 7.37 -20.90
CA LEU A 121 2.02 8.24 -22.07
C LEU A 121 1.17 7.81 -23.27
N VAL A 122 1.07 6.50 -23.50
CA VAL A 122 0.21 5.94 -24.56
C VAL A 122 -1.28 6.11 -24.21
N ALA A 123 -1.67 5.83 -22.95
CA ALA A 123 -3.06 5.93 -22.49
C ALA A 123 -3.59 7.37 -22.51
N SER A 124 -2.73 8.34 -22.17
CA SER A 124 -3.04 9.78 -22.24
C SER A 124 -2.97 10.36 -23.66
N ARG A 125 -2.61 9.53 -24.66
CA ARG A 125 -2.43 9.91 -26.07
C ARG A 125 -1.37 10.99 -26.31
N LEU A 126 -0.44 11.16 -25.37
CA LEU A 126 0.73 12.03 -25.54
C LEU A 126 1.74 11.42 -26.51
N VAL A 127 1.80 10.09 -26.56
CA VAL A 127 2.66 9.32 -27.47
C VAL A 127 1.81 8.29 -28.21
N ASN A 128 2.09 8.10 -29.50
CA ASN A 128 1.39 7.14 -30.36
C ASN A 128 2.31 6.35 -31.31
N SER A 129 3.63 6.44 -31.14
CA SER A 129 4.61 5.67 -31.91
C SER A 129 5.89 5.48 -31.09
N ARG A 130 6.71 4.49 -31.46
CA ARG A 130 8.04 4.26 -30.85
C ARG A 130 8.91 5.52 -30.94
N GLU A 131 8.92 6.18 -32.09
CA GLU A 131 9.72 7.39 -32.30
C GLU A 131 9.33 8.52 -31.35
N LYS A 132 8.03 8.80 -31.17
CA LYS A 132 7.58 9.82 -30.22
C LYS A 132 7.85 9.45 -28.78
N LEU A 133 7.83 8.16 -28.45
CA LEU A 133 8.25 7.68 -27.13
C LEU A 133 9.72 8.05 -26.88
N LEU A 134 10.58 7.78 -27.86
CA LEU A 134 11.99 8.14 -27.80
C LEU A 134 12.21 9.65 -27.74
N ASP A 135 11.50 10.45 -28.54
CA ASP A 135 11.58 11.91 -28.47
C ASP A 135 11.22 12.44 -27.07
N PHE A 136 10.19 11.88 -26.45
CA PHE A 136 9.84 12.22 -25.08
C PHE A 136 10.97 11.88 -24.10
N PHE A 137 11.51 10.65 -24.18
CA PHE A 137 12.55 10.21 -23.27
C PHE A 137 13.90 10.92 -23.48
N LYS A 138 14.21 11.39 -24.69
CA LYS A 138 15.38 12.23 -25.00
C LYS A 138 15.39 13.56 -24.24
N ARG A 139 14.24 14.04 -23.78
CA ARG A 139 14.10 15.30 -23.02
C ARG A 139 14.16 15.10 -21.50
N THR A 140 14.39 13.87 -21.03
CA THR A 140 14.42 13.56 -19.60
C THR A 140 15.79 13.83 -18.98
N PHE A 141 15.83 13.96 -17.65
CA PHE A 141 17.10 14.08 -16.91
C PHE A 141 18.02 12.88 -17.15
N TRP A 142 17.46 11.69 -17.40
CA TRP A 142 18.26 10.51 -17.75
C TRP A 142 19.05 10.74 -19.05
N ALA A 143 18.36 11.17 -20.11
CA ALA A 143 18.99 11.41 -21.41
C ALA A 143 20.03 12.53 -21.33
N HIS A 144 19.75 13.59 -20.55
CA HIS A 144 20.71 14.66 -20.31
C HIS A 144 22.01 14.15 -19.65
N GLN A 145 21.90 13.22 -18.70
CA GLN A 145 23.07 12.69 -17.96
C GLN A 145 23.89 11.69 -18.77
N TYR A 146 23.24 10.70 -19.38
CA TYR A 146 23.95 9.56 -19.99
C TYR A 146 24.28 9.78 -21.46
N LYS A 147 23.53 10.64 -22.17
CA LYS A 147 23.61 10.95 -23.61
C LYS A 147 23.40 9.76 -24.55
N ASP A 148 24.00 8.61 -24.27
CA ASP A 148 23.78 7.34 -24.94
C ASP A 148 22.42 6.76 -24.55
N MET A 149 21.51 6.68 -25.54
CA MET A 149 20.15 6.19 -25.37
C MET A 149 20.03 4.67 -25.55
N THR A 150 21.08 3.97 -26.01
CA THR A 150 21.02 2.55 -26.42
C THR A 150 20.41 1.66 -25.34
N ARG A 151 20.85 1.81 -24.09
CA ARG A 151 20.30 1.04 -22.97
C ARG A 151 18.83 1.34 -22.70
N LEU A 152 18.43 2.62 -22.82
CA LEU A 152 17.04 3.01 -22.60
C LEU A 152 16.15 2.48 -23.73
N GLU A 153 16.61 2.55 -24.97
CA GLU A 153 15.91 1.98 -26.13
C GLU A 153 15.61 0.49 -25.95
N VAL A 154 16.61 -0.30 -25.56
CA VAL A 154 16.44 -1.74 -25.29
C VAL A 154 15.38 -2.00 -24.21
N ILE A 155 15.35 -1.19 -23.15
CA ILE A 155 14.34 -1.36 -22.09
C ILE A 155 12.96 -0.91 -22.57
N LEU A 156 12.88 0.16 -23.36
CA LEU A 156 11.61 0.65 -23.91
C LEU A 156 10.99 -0.37 -24.86
N ASP A 157 11.79 -1.00 -25.72
CA ASP A 157 11.33 -2.04 -26.64
C ASP A 157 10.78 -3.24 -25.86
N LYS A 158 11.54 -3.72 -24.86
CA LYS A 158 11.07 -4.76 -23.94
C LYS A 158 9.76 -4.39 -23.22
N VAL A 159 9.62 -3.13 -22.80
CA VAL A 159 8.40 -2.65 -22.13
C VAL A 159 7.22 -2.59 -23.10
N ILE A 160 7.42 -2.18 -24.34
CA ILE A 160 6.39 -2.19 -25.38
C ILE A 160 5.91 -3.63 -25.60
N ASP A 161 6.84 -4.57 -25.79
CA ASP A 161 6.52 -5.99 -25.97
C ASP A 161 5.72 -6.54 -24.79
N LEU A 162 6.17 -6.28 -23.55
CA LEU A 162 5.44 -6.70 -22.35
C LEU A 162 4.02 -6.09 -22.26
N LEU A 163 3.86 -4.82 -22.59
CA LEU A 163 2.55 -4.16 -22.54
C LEU A 163 1.61 -4.66 -23.66
N GLU A 164 2.17 -5.06 -24.81
CA GLU A 164 1.43 -5.73 -25.89
C GLU A 164 1.00 -7.13 -25.45
N ASP A 165 1.92 -7.93 -24.88
CA ASP A 165 1.65 -9.27 -24.34
C ASP A 165 0.57 -9.25 -23.24
N PHE A 166 0.55 -8.20 -22.41
CA PHE A 166 -0.48 -8.00 -21.38
C PHE A 166 -1.81 -7.49 -21.94
N GLU A 167 -1.92 -7.27 -23.25
CA GLU A 167 -3.07 -6.67 -23.94
C GLU A 167 -3.41 -5.25 -23.46
N PHE A 168 -2.44 -4.50 -22.93
CA PHE A 168 -2.64 -3.12 -22.48
C PHE A 168 -2.41 -2.09 -23.57
N ILE A 169 -1.58 -2.42 -24.55
CA ILE A 169 -1.44 -1.65 -25.79
C ILE A 169 -1.69 -2.55 -27.00
N ARG A 170 -1.90 -1.92 -28.14
CA ARG A 170 -1.90 -2.53 -29.47
C ARG A 170 -0.89 -1.80 -30.33
N VAL A 171 -0.13 -2.57 -31.08
CA VAL A 171 0.86 -2.07 -32.02
C VAL A 171 0.35 -2.39 -33.43
N GLU A 172 -0.04 -1.37 -34.19
CA GLU A 172 -0.56 -1.47 -35.55
C GLU A 172 0.52 -1.02 -36.56
N GLY A 173 0.83 -1.84 -37.56
CA GLY A 173 1.88 -1.63 -38.55
C GLY A 173 2.63 -2.93 -38.87
N GLU A 174 3.30 -3.02 -40.02
CA GLU A 174 4.00 -4.24 -40.44
C GLU A 174 5.07 -4.65 -39.41
N LYS A 175 4.81 -5.71 -38.65
CA LYS A 175 5.90 -6.60 -38.22
C LYS A 175 6.46 -7.16 -39.52
N GLN A 176 7.65 -6.74 -39.95
CA GLN A 176 8.32 -7.35 -41.09
C GLN A 176 8.50 -8.84 -40.81
N ASN A 177 7.54 -9.66 -41.23
CA ASN A 177 7.70 -11.10 -41.36
C ASN A 177 8.51 -11.33 -42.64
N PRO A 178 9.72 -11.92 -42.57
CA PRO A 178 10.49 -12.25 -43.76
C PRO A 178 9.90 -13.49 -44.45
N GLY A 179 8.69 -13.39 -45.02
CA GLY A 179 8.13 -14.51 -45.78
C GLY A 179 6.64 -14.54 -46.11
N GLY A 180 5.88 -13.44 -46.06
CA GLY A 180 4.44 -13.49 -46.38
C GLY A 180 3.98 -12.34 -47.26
N ASN A 181 3.63 -12.62 -48.51
CA ASN A 181 2.87 -11.71 -49.37
C ASN A 181 1.41 -11.66 -48.87
N GLU A 182 1.00 -10.57 -48.22
CA GLU A 182 -0.42 -10.29 -47.98
C GLU A 182 -0.82 -8.87 -48.43
N PHE A 183 -2.05 -8.81 -48.92
CA PHE A 183 -2.64 -7.77 -49.76
C PHE A 183 -2.90 -6.45 -48.99
N ILE A 184 -2.50 -5.31 -49.57
CA ILE A 184 -2.72 -3.99 -48.98
C ILE A 184 -3.98 -3.34 -49.58
N SER A 185 -4.92 -2.90 -48.73
CA SER A 185 -6.10 -2.12 -49.15
C SER A 185 -5.72 -0.68 -49.52
N ALA A 186 -6.29 -0.18 -50.61
CA ALA A 186 -6.00 1.13 -51.22
C ALA A 186 -6.17 2.35 -50.28
N ASP A 187 -6.85 2.20 -49.14
CA ASP A 187 -7.03 3.26 -48.14
C ASP A 187 -5.74 3.61 -47.36
N THR A 188 -4.68 2.81 -47.45
CA THR A 188 -3.39 3.08 -46.78
C THR A 188 -2.44 3.98 -47.59
N LEU A 189 -2.76 4.29 -48.86
CA LEU A 189 -1.87 5.02 -49.77
C LEU A 189 -2.00 6.55 -49.71
N THR A 190 -2.93 7.10 -48.92
CA THR A 190 -3.24 8.55 -48.92
C THR A 190 -2.73 9.33 -47.71
N ASN A 191 -2.06 8.68 -46.75
CA ASN A 191 -1.41 9.37 -45.65
C ASN A 191 0.12 9.32 -45.82
N GLU A 192 0.77 10.48 -45.76
CA GLU A 192 2.23 10.65 -45.64
C GLU A 192 2.75 10.11 -44.29
N GLY A 193 2.59 8.81 -44.08
CA GLY A 193 2.97 8.05 -42.89
C GLY A 193 2.78 6.54 -43.07
N ALA A 194 2.71 6.07 -44.31
CA ALA A 194 2.63 4.66 -44.67
C ALA A 194 3.95 3.95 -44.31
N GLY A 195 4.00 3.42 -43.08
CA GLY A 195 5.16 2.70 -42.54
C GLY A 195 5.38 2.92 -41.04
N GLU A 196 4.72 3.89 -40.42
CA GLU A 196 4.91 4.15 -38.99
C GLU A 196 4.09 3.20 -38.10
N THR A 197 4.80 2.43 -37.28
CA THR A 197 4.22 1.61 -36.21
C THR A 197 3.43 2.49 -35.22
N ARG A 198 2.11 2.35 -35.22
CA ARG A 198 1.20 3.08 -34.36
C ARG A 198 0.94 2.30 -33.08
N ILE A 199 1.15 2.95 -31.93
CA ILE A 199 0.90 2.38 -30.61
C ILE A 199 -0.35 3.03 -30.01
N THR A 200 -1.30 2.21 -29.56
CA THR A 200 -2.54 2.69 -28.91
C THR A 200 -2.86 1.89 -27.65
N ALA A 201 -3.37 2.55 -26.61
CA ALA A 201 -3.78 1.86 -25.39
C ALA A 201 -5.15 1.19 -25.56
N THR A 202 -5.28 -0.05 -25.08
CA THR A 202 -6.57 -0.76 -25.02
C THR A 202 -7.48 -0.15 -23.95
N LEU A 203 -8.73 -0.61 -23.87
CA LEU A 203 -9.61 -0.26 -22.75
C LEU A 203 -9.03 -0.72 -21.40
N LEU A 204 -8.40 -1.91 -21.38
CA LEU A 204 -7.71 -2.44 -20.20
C LEU A 204 -6.50 -1.57 -19.85
N GLY A 205 -5.61 -1.28 -20.80
CA GLY A 205 -4.43 -0.47 -20.54
C GLY A 205 -4.75 0.94 -20.06
N ARG A 206 -5.78 1.58 -20.62
CA ARG A 206 -6.27 2.88 -20.12
C ARG A 206 -6.74 2.77 -18.68
N LYS A 207 -7.51 1.73 -18.35
CA LYS A 207 -8.00 1.54 -16.98
C LYS A 207 -6.86 1.28 -15.99
N VAL A 208 -5.84 0.52 -16.39
CA VAL A 208 -4.64 0.27 -15.56
C VAL A 208 -3.90 1.58 -15.27
N ALA A 209 -3.70 2.42 -16.27
CA ALA A 209 -3.09 3.75 -16.09
C ALA A 209 -3.92 4.64 -15.16
N GLU A 210 -5.25 4.67 -15.32
CA GLU A 210 -6.17 5.42 -14.43
C GLU A 210 -6.15 4.92 -12.98
N LEU A 211 -5.99 3.61 -12.78
CA LEU A 211 -5.90 3.00 -11.45
C LEU A 211 -4.55 3.24 -10.77
N TYR A 212 -3.55 3.73 -11.52
CA TYR A 212 -2.19 4.03 -11.06
C TYR A 212 -1.45 2.82 -10.46
N ILE A 213 -1.83 1.61 -10.88
CA ILE A 213 -1.15 0.36 -10.47
C ILE A 213 -0.08 0.00 -11.50
N ASP A 214 0.98 -0.68 -11.05
CA ASP A 214 1.99 -1.20 -11.96
C ASP A 214 1.32 -2.18 -12.97
N PRO A 215 1.63 -2.10 -14.27
CA PRO A 215 1.01 -3.00 -15.24
C PRO A 215 1.29 -4.49 -14.99
N LEU A 216 2.44 -4.87 -14.41
CA LEU A 216 2.67 -6.26 -13.99
C LEU A 216 1.70 -6.67 -12.88
N THR A 217 1.48 -5.81 -11.89
CA THR A 217 0.47 -6.04 -10.84
C THR A 217 -0.92 -6.22 -11.47
N ALA A 218 -1.29 -5.38 -12.43
CA ALA A 218 -2.57 -5.49 -13.12
C ALA A 218 -2.72 -6.82 -13.86
N HIS A 219 -1.70 -7.22 -14.61
CA HIS A 219 -1.64 -8.49 -15.32
C HIS A 219 -1.81 -9.68 -14.36
N ASP A 220 -1.04 -9.73 -13.28
CA ASP A 220 -1.08 -10.82 -12.31
C ASP A 220 -2.44 -10.88 -11.58
N MET A 221 -3.02 -9.72 -11.25
CA MET A 221 -4.40 -9.64 -10.75
C MET A 221 -5.40 -10.21 -11.74
N MET A 222 -5.30 -9.86 -13.02
CA MET A 222 -6.21 -10.35 -14.06
C MET A 222 -6.12 -11.87 -14.22
N LEU A 223 -4.90 -12.44 -14.21
CA LEU A 223 -4.70 -13.89 -14.22
C LEU A 223 -5.29 -14.55 -12.97
N GLY A 224 -5.02 -13.98 -11.79
CA GLY A 224 -5.57 -14.48 -10.52
C GLY A 224 -7.10 -14.44 -10.49
N ILE A 225 -7.72 -13.38 -11.01
CA ILE A 225 -9.18 -13.26 -11.14
C ILE A 225 -9.75 -14.30 -12.11
N ARG A 226 -9.12 -14.52 -13.27
CA ARG A 226 -9.53 -15.59 -14.21
C ARG A 226 -9.52 -16.95 -13.53
N LYS A 227 -8.47 -17.25 -12.76
CA LYS A 227 -8.33 -18.49 -12.01
C LYS A 227 -9.36 -18.61 -10.88
N ALA A 228 -9.64 -17.52 -10.18
CA ALA A 228 -10.67 -17.48 -9.14
C ALA A 228 -12.07 -17.76 -9.71
N VAL A 229 -12.36 -17.30 -10.92
CA VAL A 229 -13.64 -17.57 -11.60
C VAL A 229 -13.74 -19.03 -12.06
N SER A 230 -12.63 -19.65 -12.49
CA SER A 230 -12.66 -21.02 -13.01
C SER A 230 -12.72 -22.10 -11.94
N LYS A 231 -11.89 -22.01 -10.88
CA LYS A 231 -11.82 -23.02 -9.81
C LYS A 231 -12.49 -22.61 -8.49
N GLY A 232 -13.00 -21.38 -8.40
CA GLY A 232 -13.40 -20.77 -7.14
C GLY A 232 -12.20 -20.21 -6.37
N ALA A 233 -12.45 -19.23 -5.51
CA ALA A 233 -11.45 -18.69 -4.60
C ALA A 233 -12.06 -18.47 -3.23
N GLY A 234 -11.40 -18.99 -2.20
CA GLY A 234 -11.73 -18.65 -0.83
C GLY A 234 -11.21 -17.26 -0.46
N SER A 235 -11.49 -16.86 0.79
CA SER A 235 -11.09 -15.54 1.28
C SER A 235 -9.58 -15.37 1.32
N PHE A 236 -8.83 -16.45 1.58
CA PHE A 236 -7.37 -16.39 1.66
C PHE A 236 -6.75 -16.26 0.28
N GLY A 237 -7.25 -16.99 -0.73
CA GLY A 237 -6.75 -16.87 -2.11
C GLY A 237 -6.87 -15.45 -2.67
N ILE A 238 -8.01 -14.81 -2.47
CA ILE A 238 -8.24 -13.41 -2.86
C ILE A 238 -7.31 -12.46 -2.07
N LEU A 239 -7.17 -12.70 -0.76
CA LEU A 239 -6.28 -11.90 0.08
C LEU A 239 -4.82 -12.01 -0.39
N HIS A 240 -4.32 -13.23 -0.59
CA HIS A 240 -2.96 -13.51 -1.04
C HIS A 240 -2.67 -12.90 -2.41
N LEU A 241 -3.62 -12.93 -3.35
CA LEU A 241 -3.49 -12.27 -4.64
C LEU A 241 -3.17 -10.77 -4.49
N ILE A 242 -3.93 -10.06 -3.63
CA ILE A 242 -3.72 -8.63 -3.39
C ILE A 242 -2.42 -8.38 -2.61
N PHE A 243 -2.13 -9.20 -1.61
CA PHE A 243 -0.97 -9.04 -0.74
C PHE A 243 0.36 -9.52 -1.34
N SER A 244 0.34 -10.12 -2.53
CA SER A 244 1.54 -10.52 -3.28
C SER A 244 2.01 -9.49 -4.32
N THR A 245 1.24 -8.42 -4.51
CA THR A 245 1.50 -7.37 -5.52
C THR A 245 2.75 -6.54 -5.22
N LEU A 246 3.27 -5.84 -6.24
CA LEU A 246 4.48 -5.01 -6.10
C LEU A 246 4.29 -3.87 -5.08
N GLU A 247 3.10 -3.30 -5.04
CA GLU A 247 2.70 -2.17 -4.18
C GLU A 247 2.64 -2.56 -2.70
N MET A 248 2.53 -3.86 -2.41
CA MET A 248 2.55 -4.38 -1.05
C MET A 248 3.94 -4.54 -0.46
N ARG A 249 4.99 -4.34 -1.27
CA ARG A 249 6.37 -4.39 -0.80
C ARG A 249 6.70 -3.23 0.15
N PRO A 250 7.62 -3.45 1.11
CA PRO A 250 8.24 -4.73 1.44
C PRO A 250 7.27 -5.70 2.11
N HIS A 251 7.36 -7.00 1.79
CA HIS A 251 6.62 -8.05 2.49
C HIS A 251 7.26 -8.38 3.84
N LEU A 252 6.47 -8.93 4.77
CA LEU A 252 6.98 -9.36 6.07
C LEU A 252 8.10 -10.39 5.88
N ARG A 253 9.19 -10.23 6.62
CA ARG A 253 10.31 -11.17 6.57
C ARG A 253 9.91 -12.47 7.28
N VAL A 254 10.22 -13.61 6.67
CA VAL A 254 10.12 -14.92 7.31
C VAL A 254 11.45 -15.18 8.01
N LYS A 255 11.42 -15.40 9.33
CA LYS A 255 12.61 -15.79 10.10
C LYS A 255 12.81 -17.30 9.93
N THR A 256 14.04 -17.79 10.06
CA THR A 256 14.36 -19.23 9.90
C THR A 256 13.46 -20.13 10.76
N ARG A 257 13.22 -19.73 12.02
CA ARG A 257 12.34 -20.44 12.96
C ARG A 257 10.84 -20.43 12.61
N GLU A 258 10.44 -19.64 11.61
CA GLU A 258 9.04 -19.47 11.19
C GLU A 258 8.75 -20.16 9.85
N ILE A 259 9.78 -20.69 9.16
CA ILE A 259 9.63 -21.29 7.82
C ILE A 259 8.64 -22.45 7.87
N GLU A 260 8.87 -23.41 8.77
CA GLU A 260 8.03 -24.61 8.91
C GLU A 260 6.55 -24.26 9.17
N GLU A 261 6.29 -23.30 10.06
CA GLU A 261 4.93 -22.84 10.35
C GLU A 261 4.26 -22.19 9.11
N VAL A 262 5.01 -21.38 8.37
CA VAL A 262 4.49 -20.71 7.17
C VAL A 262 4.22 -21.72 6.05
N GLU A 263 5.06 -22.74 5.91
CA GLU A 263 4.87 -23.83 4.94
C GLU A 263 3.69 -24.73 5.28
N GLU A 264 3.50 -25.06 6.56
CA GLU A 264 2.32 -25.80 7.02
C GLU A 264 1.04 -25.03 6.68
N LYS A 265 1.03 -23.72 6.94
CA LYS A 265 -0.10 -22.85 6.58
C LYS A 265 -0.27 -22.71 5.07
N LEU A 266 0.83 -22.67 4.31
CA LEU A 266 0.76 -22.67 2.85
C LEU A 266 0.08 -23.94 2.34
N ALA A 267 0.44 -25.12 2.86
CA ALA A 267 -0.19 -26.38 2.48
C ALA A 267 -1.71 -26.40 2.79
N GLU A 268 -2.13 -25.82 3.93
CA GLU A 268 -3.55 -25.66 4.28
C GLU A 268 -4.31 -24.83 3.23
N PHE A 269 -3.71 -23.75 2.73
CA PHE A 269 -4.35 -22.79 1.82
C PHE A 269 -3.96 -22.95 0.33
N GLU A 270 -3.12 -23.92 -0.02
CA GLU A 270 -2.55 -24.07 -1.36
C GLU A 270 -3.63 -24.13 -2.45
N HIS A 271 -4.71 -24.86 -2.17
CA HIS A 271 -5.85 -25.00 -3.05
C HIS A 271 -6.52 -23.66 -3.40
N GLU A 272 -6.44 -22.66 -2.51
CA GLU A 272 -6.96 -21.30 -2.76
C GLU A 272 -5.99 -20.40 -3.53
N ILE A 273 -4.68 -20.70 -3.56
CA ILE A 273 -3.66 -19.82 -4.15
C ILE A 273 -3.91 -19.55 -5.64
N LEU A 274 -3.85 -18.26 -6.00
CA LEU A 274 -4.19 -17.78 -7.34
C LEU A 274 -2.96 -17.49 -8.22
N THR A 275 -1.82 -17.14 -7.63
CA THR A 275 -0.59 -16.77 -8.34
C THR A 275 0.25 -17.97 -8.81
N GLY A 276 -0.06 -19.18 -8.32
CA GLY A 276 0.84 -20.34 -8.42
C GLY A 276 1.82 -20.39 -7.25
N VAL A 277 2.33 -21.59 -6.97
CA VAL A 277 3.34 -21.85 -5.94
C VAL A 277 4.64 -22.22 -6.66
N PRO A 278 5.72 -21.43 -6.50
CA PRO A 278 7.01 -21.77 -7.08
C PRO A 278 7.59 -23.04 -6.42
N SER A 279 8.51 -23.71 -7.10
CA SER A 279 9.22 -24.85 -6.52
C SER A 279 10.07 -24.38 -5.34
N MET A 280 10.23 -25.22 -4.31
CA MET A 280 11.11 -24.93 -3.17
C MET A 280 12.59 -24.73 -3.55
N PHE A 281 12.97 -25.18 -4.73
CA PHE A 281 14.31 -25.03 -5.28
C PHE A 281 14.48 -23.74 -6.12
N ASP A 282 13.39 -23.01 -6.38
CA ASP A 282 13.40 -21.78 -7.15
C ASP A 282 13.83 -20.60 -6.26
N ILE A 283 14.54 -19.63 -6.84
CA ILE A 283 14.99 -18.43 -6.12
C ILE A 283 13.80 -17.54 -5.68
N GLU A 284 12.65 -17.72 -6.30
CA GLU A 284 11.40 -17.03 -6.03
C GLU A 284 10.67 -17.59 -4.80
N TYR A 285 11.04 -18.78 -4.30
CA TYR A 285 10.34 -19.43 -3.20
C TYR A 285 10.41 -18.65 -1.89
N GLU A 286 11.60 -18.19 -1.48
CA GLU A 286 11.74 -17.36 -0.27
C GLU A 286 10.96 -16.03 -0.39
N PRO A 287 11.07 -15.25 -1.49
CA PRO A 287 10.19 -14.11 -1.72
C PRO A 287 8.69 -14.45 -1.67
N PHE A 288 8.29 -15.61 -2.20
CA PHE A 288 6.90 -16.07 -2.17
C PHE A 288 6.44 -16.38 -0.75
N LEU A 289 7.23 -17.07 0.08
CA LEU A 289 6.88 -17.31 1.49
C LEU A 289 6.67 -16.01 2.27
N ARG A 290 7.37 -14.92 1.90
CA ARG A 290 7.13 -13.60 2.49
C ARG A 290 5.76 -13.04 2.11
N THR A 291 5.25 -13.27 0.89
CA THR A 291 3.89 -12.88 0.52
C THR A 291 2.85 -13.71 1.27
N VAL A 292 3.11 -15.00 1.46
CA VAL A 292 2.27 -15.91 2.26
C VAL A 292 2.21 -15.44 3.72
N LYS A 293 3.35 -15.21 4.38
CA LYS A 293 3.40 -14.68 5.75
C LYS A 293 2.68 -13.35 5.88
N THR A 294 2.84 -12.47 4.89
CA THR A 294 2.11 -11.20 4.87
C THR A 294 0.61 -11.46 4.79
N ALA A 295 0.13 -12.29 3.86
CA ALA A 295 -1.29 -12.64 3.76
C ALA A 295 -1.83 -13.30 5.04
N LEU A 296 -1.08 -14.18 5.70
CA LEU A 296 -1.46 -14.80 6.97
C LEU A 296 -1.69 -13.77 8.09
N CYS A 297 -0.80 -12.77 8.20
CA CYS A 297 -1.00 -11.66 9.14
C CYS A 297 -2.34 -10.94 8.93
N PHE A 298 -2.71 -10.69 7.67
CA PHE A 298 -3.98 -10.01 7.36
C PHE A 298 -5.19 -10.96 7.41
N ASN A 299 -4.99 -12.26 7.26
CA ASN A 299 -6.02 -13.26 7.50
C ASN A 299 -6.38 -13.33 8.99
N ASP A 300 -5.39 -13.29 9.88
CA ASP A 300 -5.61 -13.22 11.33
C ASP A 300 -6.28 -11.91 11.75
N TRP A 301 -5.90 -10.79 11.11
CA TRP A 301 -6.63 -9.53 11.26
C TRP A 301 -8.11 -9.66 10.85
N MET A 302 -8.40 -10.29 9.71
CA MET A 302 -9.77 -10.62 9.26
C MET A 302 -10.47 -11.66 10.15
N ASN A 303 -9.76 -12.32 11.05
CA ASN A 303 -10.30 -13.26 12.04
C ASN A 303 -10.32 -12.67 13.46
N GLU A 304 -10.22 -11.34 13.55
CA GLU A 304 -10.37 -10.54 14.77
C GLU A 304 -9.29 -10.76 15.81
N LYS A 305 -8.08 -11.18 15.40
CA LYS A 305 -6.89 -11.00 16.23
C LYS A 305 -6.61 -9.50 16.39
N ASP A 306 -6.33 -9.06 17.62
CA ASP A 306 -6.09 -7.65 17.91
C ASP A 306 -4.72 -7.19 17.40
N GLU A 307 -4.51 -5.87 17.41
CA GLU A 307 -3.27 -5.27 16.90
C GLU A 307 -2.06 -5.77 17.70
N GLU A 308 -2.17 -5.88 19.03
CA GLU A 308 -1.09 -6.35 19.92
C GLU A 308 -0.65 -7.78 19.57
N TRP A 309 -1.60 -8.70 19.40
CA TRP A 309 -1.31 -10.07 19.01
C TRP A 309 -0.61 -10.14 17.65
N LEU A 310 -1.02 -9.32 16.68
CA LEU A 310 -0.38 -9.28 15.36
C LEU A 310 1.06 -8.75 15.44
N LEU A 311 1.28 -7.71 16.24
CA LEU A 311 2.60 -7.13 16.50
C LEU A 311 3.57 -8.19 17.05
N GLU A 312 3.10 -8.98 18.02
CA GLU A 312 3.91 -10.03 18.65
C GLU A 312 4.15 -11.22 17.72
N LYS A 313 3.08 -11.74 17.10
CA LYS A 313 3.16 -12.95 16.28
C LYS A 313 3.93 -12.74 14.99
N TYR A 314 3.68 -11.63 14.29
CA TYR A 314 4.21 -11.37 12.94
C TYR A 314 5.37 -10.39 12.90
N ASP A 315 5.71 -9.75 14.04
CA ASP A 315 6.71 -8.68 14.14
C ASP A 315 6.41 -7.47 13.23
N ILE A 316 5.12 -7.26 12.91
CA ILE A 316 4.65 -6.11 12.15
C ILE A 316 4.54 -4.89 13.06
N ARG A 317 4.88 -3.69 12.56
CA ARG A 317 4.78 -2.45 13.35
C ARG A 317 3.45 -1.73 13.09
N PRO A 318 2.87 -0.98 14.06
CA PRO A 318 1.58 -0.28 13.92
C PRO A 318 1.43 0.59 12.66
N GLY A 319 2.49 1.30 12.28
CA GLY A 319 2.51 2.14 11.08
C GLY A 319 2.58 1.33 9.79
N GLU A 320 3.26 0.18 9.81
CA GLU A 320 3.32 -0.73 8.66
C GLU A 320 1.97 -1.42 8.44
N LEU A 321 1.34 -1.89 9.53
CA LEU A 321 -0.02 -2.44 9.49
C LEU A 321 -1.00 -1.45 8.84
N ARG A 322 -1.01 -0.19 9.31
CA ARG A 322 -1.89 0.86 8.74
C ARG A 322 -1.59 1.15 7.28
N ALA A 323 -0.32 1.31 6.91
CA ALA A 323 0.07 1.57 5.52
C ALA A 323 -0.37 0.45 4.58
N LYS A 324 -0.22 -0.82 4.99
CA LYS A 324 -0.67 -1.97 4.22
C LYS A 324 -2.20 -2.04 4.12
N LEU A 325 -2.95 -1.72 5.19
CA LEU A 325 -4.41 -1.63 5.14
C LEU A 325 -4.90 -0.55 4.16
N GLU A 326 -4.25 0.61 4.16
CA GLU A 326 -4.57 1.70 3.24
C GLU A 326 -4.33 1.32 1.78
N ARG A 327 -3.14 0.76 1.48
CA ARG A 327 -2.83 0.26 0.14
C ARG A 327 -3.78 -0.86 -0.28
N ALA A 328 -4.18 -1.73 0.64
CA ALA A 328 -5.06 -2.85 0.33
C ALA A 328 -6.42 -2.34 -0.13
N GLU A 329 -6.98 -1.29 0.48
CA GLU A 329 -8.24 -0.70 0.04
C GLU A 329 -8.20 -0.26 -1.44
N TRP A 330 -7.11 0.40 -1.84
CA TRP A 330 -6.88 0.79 -3.22
C TRP A 330 -6.72 -0.42 -4.14
N LEU A 331 -5.91 -1.42 -3.78
CA LEU A 331 -5.71 -2.61 -4.61
C LEU A 331 -6.97 -3.47 -4.75
N PHE A 332 -7.77 -3.61 -3.71
CA PHE A 332 -9.09 -4.27 -3.80
C PHE A 332 -10.06 -3.51 -4.70
N HIS A 333 -10.00 -2.18 -4.69
CA HIS A 333 -10.74 -1.35 -5.64
C HIS A 333 -10.26 -1.62 -7.07
N SER A 334 -8.95 -1.61 -7.31
CA SER A 334 -8.36 -1.92 -8.62
C SER A 334 -8.76 -3.30 -9.13
N ALA A 335 -8.64 -4.35 -8.31
CA ALA A 335 -9.06 -5.70 -8.66
C ALA A 335 -10.56 -5.79 -9.00
N THR A 336 -11.40 -5.03 -8.29
CA THR A 336 -12.85 -4.95 -8.57
C THR A 336 -13.12 -4.31 -9.93
N GLU A 337 -12.42 -3.23 -10.26
CA GLU A 337 -12.58 -2.54 -11.54
C GLU A 337 -12.08 -3.40 -12.71
N LEU A 338 -10.94 -4.08 -12.55
CA LEU A 338 -10.43 -5.04 -13.53
C LEU A 338 -11.41 -6.20 -13.74
N ALA A 339 -11.92 -6.80 -12.66
CA ALA A 339 -12.91 -7.88 -12.74
C ALA A 339 -14.18 -7.46 -13.52
N LYS A 340 -14.68 -6.23 -13.29
CA LYS A 340 -15.83 -5.69 -14.04
C LYS A 340 -15.52 -5.50 -15.51
N LEU A 341 -14.34 -4.98 -15.83
CA LEU A 341 -13.92 -4.70 -17.20
C LEU A 341 -13.71 -5.99 -18.01
N MET A 342 -13.21 -7.04 -17.37
CA MET A 342 -13.11 -8.39 -17.93
C MET A 342 -14.44 -9.16 -17.94
N SER A 343 -15.56 -8.52 -17.59
CA SER A 343 -16.89 -9.13 -17.49
C SER A 343 -17.05 -10.24 -16.44
N PHE A 344 -16.12 -10.36 -15.49
CA PHE A 344 -16.19 -11.32 -14.37
C PHE A 344 -16.97 -10.77 -13.18
N ARG A 345 -18.22 -10.35 -13.39
CA ARG A 345 -19.04 -9.71 -12.33
C ARG A 345 -19.35 -10.64 -11.15
N ARG A 346 -19.30 -11.96 -11.34
CA ARG A 346 -19.63 -12.96 -10.31
C ARG A 346 -18.64 -12.99 -9.16
N ILE A 347 -17.37 -12.64 -9.38
CA ILE A 347 -16.34 -12.64 -8.33
C ILE A 347 -16.33 -11.34 -7.51
N VAL A 348 -16.96 -10.28 -8.02
CA VAL A 348 -16.96 -8.95 -7.38
C VAL A 348 -17.49 -9.00 -5.94
N PRO A 349 -18.63 -9.67 -5.63
CA PRO A 349 -19.09 -9.78 -4.23
C PRO A 349 -18.06 -10.42 -3.30
N GLU A 350 -17.32 -11.43 -3.76
CA GLU A 350 -16.28 -12.11 -2.97
C GLU A 350 -15.08 -11.18 -2.72
N ILE A 351 -14.62 -10.47 -3.74
CA ILE A 351 -13.55 -9.44 -3.60
C ILE A 351 -13.99 -8.36 -2.61
N GLN A 352 -15.23 -7.87 -2.74
CA GLN A 352 -15.78 -6.83 -1.87
C GLN A 352 -15.94 -7.31 -0.43
N LYS A 353 -16.32 -8.57 -0.23
CA LYS A 353 -16.40 -9.21 1.08
C LYS A 353 -15.03 -9.25 1.75
N VAL A 354 -14.01 -9.75 1.06
CA VAL A 354 -12.63 -9.78 1.59
C VAL A 354 -12.13 -8.36 1.87
N ARG A 355 -12.36 -7.41 0.95
CA ARG A 355 -12.01 -5.99 1.16
C ARG A 355 -12.61 -5.45 2.46
N LEU A 356 -13.90 -5.66 2.70
CA LEU A 356 -14.55 -5.15 3.92
C LEU A 356 -14.01 -5.83 5.18
N ARG A 357 -13.73 -7.13 5.13
CA ARG A 357 -13.11 -7.86 6.24
C ARG A 357 -11.71 -7.33 6.54
N VAL A 358 -10.89 -7.06 5.52
CA VAL A 358 -9.55 -6.45 5.66
C VAL A 358 -9.67 -5.02 6.19
N LYS A 359 -10.54 -4.19 5.62
CA LYS A 359 -10.72 -2.79 6.04
C LYS A 359 -11.06 -2.65 7.51
N HIS A 360 -11.91 -3.54 8.02
CA HIS A 360 -12.46 -3.43 9.36
C HIS A 360 -11.85 -4.41 10.37
N GLY A 361 -11.11 -5.42 9.94
CA GLY A 361 -10.53 -6.45 10.80
C GLY A 361 -11.59 -7.31 11.48
N VAL A 362 -12.52 -7.85 10.67
CA VAL A 362 -13.67 -8.62 11.17
C VAL A 362 -13.91 -9.92 10.40
N LYS A 363 -14.51 -10.89 11.09
CA LYS A 363 -15.16 -12.02 10.43
C LYS A 363 -16.37 -11.58 9.63
N GLU A 364 -16.73 -12.40 8.65
CA GLU A 364 -17.84 -12.14 7.71
C GLU A 364 -19.18 -11.85 8.40
N GLU A 365 -19.47 -12.54 9.50
CA GLU A 365 -20.71 -12.42 10.26
C GLU A 365 -20.95 -11.02 10.86
N LEU A 366 -19.90 -10.19 10.98
CA LEU A 366 -20.00 -8.82 11.49
C LEU A 366 -20.27 -7.77 10.41
N LEU A 367 -20.12 -8.11 9.13
CA LEU A 367 -20.30 -7.16 8.01
C LEU A 367 -21.64 -6.41 8.03
N PRO A 368 -22.80 -7.01 8.40
CA PRO A 368 -24.06 -6.27 8.47
C PRO A 368 -24.04 -5.12 9.48
N LEU A 369 -23.31 -5.27 10.59
CA LEU A 369 -23.25 -4.29 11.68
C LEU A 369 -22.33 -3.10 11.36
N LEU A 370 -21.33 -3.30 10.50
CA LEU A 370 -20.35 -2.27 10.14
C LEU A 370 -20.91 -1.13 9.27
N LYS A 371 -22.15 -1.27 8.78
CA LYS A 371 -22.88 -0.18 8.10
C LYS A 371 -23.27 0.96 9.07
N LEU A 372 -23.22 0.71 10.37
CA LEU A 372 -23.51 1.70 11.41
C LEU A 372 -22.30 2.60 11.65
N LYS A 373 -22.52 3.92 11.63
CA LYS A 373 -21.46 4.88 11.94
C LYS A 373 -20.98 4.66 13.37
N ASN A 374 -19.68 4.79 13.60
CA ASN A 374 -19.03 4.56 14.90
C ASN A 374 -19.10 3.12 15.44
N VAL A 375 -19.51 2.13 14.63
CA VAL A 375 -19.40 0.70 14.99
C VAL A 375 -18.19 0.09 14.28
N GLY A 376 -17.06 0.02 14.99
CA GLY A 376 -15.87 -0.72 14.54
C GLY A 376 -15.87 -2.17 15.05
N ARG A 377 -14.82 -2.94 14.75
CA ARG A 377 -14.68 -4.37 15.09
C ARG A 377 -15.07 -4.75 16.51
N VAL A 378 -14.54 -4.05 17.52
CA VAL A 378 -14.79 -4.34 18.95
C VAL A 378 -16.28 -4.18 19.30
N ARG A 379 -16.91 -3.12 18.78
CA ARG A 379 -18.32 -2.82 19.05
C ARG A 379 -19.23 -3.78 18.30
N ALA A 380 -18.91 -4.10 17.04
CA ALA A 380 -19.63 -5.10 16.27
C ALA A 380 -19.61 -6.47 16.96
N ARG A 381 -18.44 -6.92 17.45
CA ARG A 381 -18.31 -8.18 18.20
C ARG A 381 -19.07 -8.17 19.53
N LYS A 382 -19.08 -7.05 20.26
CA LYS A 382 -19.89 -6.89 21.48
C LYS A 382 -21.40 -7.00 21.23
N LEU A 383 -21.89 -6.48 20.10
CA LEU A 383 -23.29 -6.63 19.70
C LEU A 383 -23.60 -8.07 19.31
N PHE A 384 -22.77 -8.65 18.45
CA PHE A 384 -22.97 -9.99 17.91
C PHE A 384 -22.98 -11.07 18.99
N SER A 385 -22.05 -11.00 19.95
CA SER A 385 -21.98 -11.91 21.11
C SER A 385 -23.22 -11.86 22.02
N ARG A 386 -24.03 -10.79 21.93
CA ARG A 386 -25.30 -10.64 22.65
C ARG A 386 -26.52 -10.90 21.77
N GLY A 387 -26.33 -11.56 20.63
CA GLY A 387 -27.40 -11.93 19.71
C GLY A 387 -27.88 -10.79 18.78
N ILE A 388 -27.27 -9.60 18.84
CA ILE A 388 -27.61 -8.48 17.96
C ILE A 388 -26.72 -8.58 16.71
N LYS A 389 -27.23 -9.25 15.67
CA LYS A 389 -26.44 -9.64 14.49
C LYS A 389 -26.68 -8.76 13.27
N THR A 390 -27.87 -8.15 13.19
CA THR A 390 -28.31 -7.37 12.03
C THR A 390 -28.70 -5.96 12.42
N ILE A 391 -28.83 -5.08 11.41
CA ILE A 391 -29.37 -3.71 11.61
C ILE A 391 -30.80 -3.77 12.17
N SER A 392 -31.58 -4.77 11.75
CA SER A 392 -32.94 -4.99 12.25
C SER A 392 -32.96 -5.32 13.74
N ASP A 393 -32.00 -6.11 14.21
CA ASP A 393 -31.87 -6.42 15.65
C ASP A 393 -31.55 -5.15 16.43
N VAL A 394 -30.60 -4.34 15.95
CA VAL A 394 -30.26 -3.04 16.55
C VAL A 394 -31.47 -2.11 16.62
N ARG A 395 -32.32 -2.12 15.59
CA ARG A 395 -33.56 -1.33 15.56
C ARG A 395 -34.57 -1.80 16.62
N ARG A 396 -34.66 -3.11 16.87
CA ARG A 396 -35.57 -3.72 17.86
C ARG A 396 -35.07 -3.60 19.31
N THR A 397 -33.75 -3.64 19.53
CA THR A 397 -33.17 -3.52 20.87
C THR A 397 -33.49 -2.17 21.50
N ASP A 398 -33.87 -2.14 22.77
CA ASP A 398 -34.13 -0.89 23.48
C ASP A 398 -32.85 -0.06 23.72
N ILE A 399 -33.03 1.26 23.91
CA ILE A 399 -31.92 2.19 24.13
C ILE A 399 -31.13 1.89 25.41
N GLU A 400 -31.77 1.37 26.47
CA GLU A 400 -31.10 1.07 27.74
C GLU A 400 -30.11 -0.09 27.55
N THR A 401 -30.55 -1.15 26.88
CA THR A 401 -29.72 -2.31 26.52
C THR A 401 -28.57 -1.92 25.59
N LEU A 402 -28.82 -1.16 24.53
CA LEU A 402 -27.76 -0.68 23.65
C LEU A 402 -26.75 0.22 24.38
N SER A 403 -27.24 1.09 25.27
CA SER A 403 -26.38 1.97 26.06
C SER A 403 -25.47 1.20 27.01
N ARG A 404 -25.95 0.07 27.55
CA ARG A 404 -25.14 -0.83 28.39
C ARG A 404 -24.02 -1.52 27.60
N ILE A 405 -24.24 -1.79 26.31
CA ILE A 405 -23.27 -2.49 25.45
C ILE A 405 -22.25 -1.53 24.84
N LEU A 406 -22.71 -0.39 24.32
CA LEU A 406 -21.93 0.52 23.49
C LEU A 406 -21.57 1.84 24.17
N GLY A 407 -22.20 2.14 25.31
CA GLY A 407 -22.18 3.47 25.93
C GLY A 407 -23.31 4.36 25.41
N PRO A 408 -23.79 5.30 26.24
CA PRO A 408 -25.01 6.06 25.98
C PRO A 408 -24.92 6.97 24.74
N GLY A 409 -23.79 7.65 24.54
CA GLY A 409 -23.61 8.54 23.38
C GLY A 409 -23.64 7.80 22.05
N ILE A 410 -23.01 6.63 21.98
CA ILE A 410 -22.97 5.81 20.76
C ILE A 410 -24.33 5.15 20.50
N ALA A 411 -24.97 4.61 21.54
CA ALA A 411 -26.30 4.02 21.43
C ALA A 411 -27.33 5.04 20.91
N SER A 412 -27.31 6.26 21.46
CA SER A 412 -28.17 7.36 20.99
C SER A 412 -27.87 7.73 19.53
N GLY A 413 -26.59 7.87 19.17
CA GLY A 413 -26.18 8.18 17.80
C GLY A 413 -26.63 7.12 16.78
N ILE A 414 -26.52 5.83 17.13
CA ILE A 414 -26.97 4.71 16.29
C ILE A 414 -28.49 4.71 16.13
N LYS A 415 -29.24 4.91 17.22
CA LYS A 415 -30.71 4.97 17.16
C LYS A 415 -31.20 6.14 16.30
N LYS A 416 -30.55 7.30 16.42
CA LYS A 416 -30.80 8.46 15.55
C LYS A 416 -30.50 8.16 14.08
N GLN A 417 -29.40 7.45 13.79
CA GLN A 417 -29.07 7.00 12.41
C GLN A 417 -30.17 6.10 11.82
N LEU A 418 -30.88 5.35 12.65
CA LEU A 418 -31.96 4.45 12.24
C LEU A 418 -33.35 5.12 12.22
N GLY A 419 -33.42 6.45 12.38
CA GLY A 419 -34.67 7.21 12.35
C GLY A 419 -35.54 7.06 13.61
N GLN A 420 -34.97 6.60 14.72
CA GLN A 420 -35.69 6.49 16.00
C GLN A 420 -35.39 7.71 16.87
N GLU A 421 -36.42 8.47 17.23
CA GLU A 421 -36.28 9.57 18.20
C GLU A 421 -35.97 9.01 19.58
N VAL A 422 -34.86 9.48 20.16
CA VAL A 422 -34.42 9.08 21.49
C VAL A 422 -34.63 10.26 22.44
N ARG A 423 -35.60 10.14 23.37
CA ARG A 423 -35.65 11.03 24.53
C ARG A 423 -34.47 10.71 25.44
N VAL A 424 -33.44 11.54 25.40
CA VAL A 424 -32.27 11.42 26.29
C VAL A 424 -32.74 11.78 27.70
N VAL A 425 -32.81 10.78 28.59
CA VAL A 425 -32.98 11.06 30.03
C VAL A 425 -31.66 11.64 30.54
N PRO A 426 -31.63 12.87 31.09
CA PRO A 426 -30.41 13.48 31.59
C PRO A 426 -29.80 12.65 32.73
N LYS A 427 -28.47 12.60 32.80
CA LYS A 427 -27.72 11.94 33.88
C LYS A 427 -28.19 12.47 35.24
N GLY A 428 -28.84 11.61 36.04
CA GLY A 428 -29.21 11.91 37.44
C GLY A 428 -30.58 11.45 37.89
N ARG A 429 -31.52 11.08 37.01
CA ARG A 429 -32.88 10.66 37.43
C ARG A 429 -33.10 9.15 37.27
N ARG A 430 -33.31 8.45 38.39
CA ARG A 430 -33.83 7.07 38.42
C ARG A 430 -35.35 7.09 38.11
N LYS A 431 -35.84 6.00 37.50
CA LYS A 431 -37.24 5.77 37.08
C LYS A 431 -38.32 6.07 38.15
N GLY A 432 -37.95 6.09 39.44
CA GLY A 432 -38.87 6.32 40.57
C GLY A 432 -39.30 7.78 40.83
N GLN A 433 -38.84 8.77 40.07
CA GLN A 433 -39.27 10.17 40.22
C GLN A 433 -40.22 10.66 39.12
N LEU A 434 -40.60 9.80 38.17
CA LEU A 434 -41.55 10.15 37.09
C LEU A 434 -43.01 9.83 37.43
N SER A 435 -43.29 9.22 38.58
CA SER A 435 -44.63 8.80 39.00
C SER A 435 -45.36 9.80 39.93
N LEU A 436 -44.83 11.01 40.12
CA LEU A 436 -45.43 12.02 41.02
C LEU A 436 -46.04 13.24 40.33
N GLU A 437 -45.86 13.43 39.02
CA GLU A 437 -46.48 14.57 38.30
C GLU A 437 -47.84 14.22 37.64
N LYS A 438 -48.28 12.96 37.72
CA LYS A 438 -49.58 12.55 37.16
C LYS A 438 -50.76 12.63 38.14
N THR A 439 -50.54 13.08 39.37
CA THR A 439 -51.57 13.10 40.43
C THR A 439 -51.92 14.49 40.96
N MET A 440 -51.48 15.58 40.29
CA MET A 440 -51.79 16.96 40.70
C MET A 440 -52.48 17.83 39.64
N ASN A 441 -52.96 17.25 38.55
CA ASN A 441 -53.81 17.95 37.57
C ASN A 441 -55.08 17.13 37.26
N SER A 442 -55.90 16.90 38.28
CA SER A 442 -57.28 16.43 38.17
C SER A 442 -58.14 17.17 39.16
#